data_AF-A0A645FCJ3-F1
#
_entry.id   AF-A0A645FCJ3-F1
#
_cell.length_a   1.000
_cell.length_b   1.000
_cell.length_c   1.000
_cell.angle_alpha   90.00
_cell.angle_beta   90.00
_cell.angle_gamma   90.00
#
_symmetry.space_group_name_H-M   'P 1'
#
loop_
_entity.id
_entity.type
_entity.pdbx_description
1 polymer ?
#
loop_
_entity_poly.entity_id
_entity_poly.type
_entity_poly.pdbx_seq_one_letter_code
_entity_poly.pdbx_strand_id
1 'polypeptide(L)'
;MVIFLSSGMTGKLSQELIAGGYKADTPAAIVYKASWPDEKVVHCTVGTLAEAAAANNISNLALITVGGFLGNEYERSELYNPGFSHGFRQASIAKEAAK
;
A
#
# COMPACT_ATOMS: atom_id res chain seq x y z
N MET A 1 -1.89 5.21 2.28
CA MET A 1 -1.31 5.43 3.62
C MET A 1 -0.42 4.24 4.00
N VAL A 2 0.64 4.48 4.76
CA VAL A 2 1.52 3.42 5.29
C VAL A 2 1.71 3.67 6.79
N ILE A 3 1.50 2.65 7.60
CA ILE A 3 1.49 2.73 9.07
C ILE A 3 2.58 1.82 9.63
N PHE A 4 3.38 2.39 10.52
CA PHE A 4 4.50 1.73 11.19
C PHE A 4 4.09 1.29 12.61
N LEU A 5 4.82 0.33 13.17
CA LEU A 5 4.72 -0.08 14.59
C LEU A 5 3.31 -0.50 15.05
N SER A 6 2.44 -0.91 14.12
CA SER A 6 1.03 -1.21 14.41
C SER A 6 0.61 -2.63 14.06
N SER A 7 1.52 -3.48 13.55
CA SER A 7 1.21 -4.85 13.14
C SER A 7 0.84 -5.78 14.29
N GLY A 8 1.19 -5.44 15.53
CA GLY A 8 0.72 -6.14 16.73
C GLY A 8 -0.67 -5.72 17.21
N MET A 9 -1.28 -4.72 16.56
CA MET A 9 -2.55 -4.10 16.97
C MET A 9 -3.57 -4.05 15.83
N THR A 10 -3.50 -4.98 14.87
CA THR A 10 -4.29 -4.97 13.63
C THR A 10 -5.80 -4.92 13.84
N GLY A 11 -6.31 -5.53 14.91
CA GLY A 11 -7.74 -5.43 15.28
C GLY A 11 -8.15 -4.01 15.65
N LYS A 12 -7.41 -3.35 16.56
CA LYS A 12 -7.67 -1.95 16.92
C LYS A 12 -7.45 -1.04 15.72
N LEU A 13 -6.38 -1.27 14.95
CA LEU A 13 -6.08 -0.48 13.77
C LEU A 13 -7.22 -0.51 12.74
N SER A 14 -7.79 -1.69 12.47
CA SER A 14 -8.94 -1.83 11.58
C SER A 14 -10.13 -0.96 12.05
N GLN A 15 -10.44 -1.00 13.36
CA GLN A 15 -11.52 -0.19 13.95
C GLN A 15 -11.27 1.32 13.79
N GLU A 16 -10.05 1.79 14.09
CA GLU A 16 -9.69 3.21 13.98
C GLU A 16 -9.70 3.69 12.53
N LEU A 17 -9.26 2.86 11.58
CA LEU A 17 -9.32 3.18 10.15
C LEU A 17 -10.77 3.34 9.68
N ILE A 18 -11.65 2.44 10.10
CA ILE A 18 -13.08 2.50 9.76
C ILE A 18 -13.73 3.72 10.39
N ALA A 19 -13.47 3.98 11.67
CA ALA A 19 -13.94 5.17 12.36
C ALA A 19 -13.43 6.47 11.71
N GLY A 20 -12.20 6.44 11.17
CA GLY A 20 -11.58 7.53 10.41
C GLY A 20 -12.09 7.69 8.97
N GLY A 21 -13.01 6.84 8.50
CA GLY A 21 -13.69 6.98 7.21
C GLY A 21 -13.24 6.01 6.12
N TYR A 22 -12.33 5.07 6.39
CA TYR A 22 -12.07 3.98 5.45
C TYR A 22 -13.23 2.99 5.43
N LYS A 23 -13.55 2.46 4.24
CA LYS A 23 -14.49 1.36 4.13
C LYS A 23 -13.81 0.05 4.51
N ALA A 24 -14.56 -0.91 5.05
CA ALA A 24 -14.03 -2.22 5.40
C ALA A 24 -13.41 -2.98 4.20
N ASP A 25 -13.95 -2.76 2.99
CA ASP A 25 -13.45 -3.34 1.73
C ASP A 25 -12.27 -2.58 1.12
N THR A 26 -11.82 -1.48 1.74
CA THR A 26 -10.65 -0.73 1.25
C THR A 26 -9.44 -1.68 1.19
N PRO A 27 -8.73 -1.75 0.04
CA PRO A 27 -7.53 -2.57 -0.08
C PRO A 27 -6.48 -2.23 0.97
N ALA A 28 -5.89 -3.28 1.54
CA ALA A 28 -4.79 -3.17 2.49
C ALA A 28 -3.77 -4.29 2.25
N ALA A 29 -2.54 -4.11 2.71
CA ALA A 29 -1.57 -5.20 2.76
C ALA A 29 -0.68 -5.11 4.01
N ILE A 30 -0.22 -6.27 4.45
CA ILE A 30 0.75 -6.43 5.52
C ILE A 30 2.06 -6.84 4.85
N VAL A 31 3.06 -5.95 4.86
CA VAL A 31 4.38 -6.20 4.29
C VAL A 31 5.34 -6.52 5.43
N TYR A 32 5.53 -7.80 5.70
CA TYR A 32 6.42 -8.30 6.75
C TYR A 32 7.86 -8.39 6.25
N LYS A 33 8.79 -7.81 7.02
CA LYS A 33 10.23 -7.76 6.71
C LYS A 33 10.51 -7.33 5.27
N ALA A 34 9.98 -6.18 4.89
CA ALA A 34 10.21 -5.61 3.57
C ALA A 34 11.70 -5.63 3.20
N SER A 35 12.00 -6.08 1.99
CA SER A 35 13.32 -6.31 1.36
C SER A 35 14.22 -7.38 2.00
N TRP A 36 13.74 -8.18 2.96
CA TRP A 36 14.51 -9.28 3.52
C TRP A 36 14.33 -10.56 2.68
N PRO A 37 15.24 -11.55 2.78
CA PRO A 37 15.08 -12.82 2.07
C PRO A 37 13.78 -13.58 2.41
N ASP A 38 13.21 -13.34 3.59
CA ASP A 38 11.98 -13.96 4.10
C ASP A 38 10.78 -12.99 4.11
N GLU A 39 10.80 -11.95 3.25
CA GLU A 39 9.67 -11.03 3.07
C GLU A 39 8.36 -11.79 2.81
N LYS A 40 7.26 -11.29 3.39
CA LYS A 40 5.91 -11.72 3.03
C LYS A 40 5.01 -10.52 2.78
N VAL A 41 4.33 -10.51 1.64
CA VAL A 41 3.29 -9.53 1.32
C VAL A 41 1.93 -10.23 1.41
N VAL A 42 1.12 -9.83 2.38
CA VAL A 42 -0.22 -10.38 2.60
C VAL A 42 -1.25 -9.34 2.19
N HIS A 43 -1.84 -9.52 1.01
CA HIS A 43 -2.95 -8.67 0.55
C HIS A 43 -4.24 -9.03 1.31
N CYS A 44 -4.97 -8.01 1.72
CA CYS A 44 -6.21 -8.11 2.48
C CYS A 44 -7.05 -6.84 2.30
N THR A 45 -7.99 -6.61 3.21
CA THR A 45 -8.78 -5.38 3.28
C THR A 45 -8.67 -4.79 4.68
N VAL A 46 -9.07 -3.54 4.86
CA VAL A 46 -9.14 -2.91 6.19
C VAL A 46 -9.92 -3.77 7.17
N GLY A 47 -11.04 -4.38 6.74
CA GLY A 47 -11.88 -5.23 7.57
C GLY A 47 -11.25 -6.59 7.93
N THR A 48 -10.31 -7.09 7.14
CA THR A 48 -9.68 -8.42 7.32
C THR A 48 -8.24 -8.36 7.84
N LEU A 49 -7.73 -7.18 8.19
CA LEU A 49 -6.36 -6.98 8.69
C LEU A 49 -5.98 -7.91 9.85
N ALA A 50 -6.88 -8.09 10.83
CA ALA A 50 -6.61 -8.91 12.01
C ALA A 50 -6.49 -10.40 11.67
N GLU A 51 -7.43 -10.91 10.87
CA GLU A 51 -7.44 -12.30 10.42
C GLU A 51 -6.22 -12.61 9.54
N ALA A 52 -5.89 -11.71 8.61
CA ALA A 52 -4.74 -11.85 7.73
C ALA A 52 -3.41 -11.89 8.50
N ALA A 53 -3.25 -11.04 9.52
CA ALA A 53 -2.08 -11.04 10.40
C ALA A 53 -1.95 -12.36 11.19
N ALA A 54 -3.05 -12.80 11.81
CA ALA A 54 -3.09 -14.02 12.61
C ALA A 54 -2.79 -15.27 11.76
N ALA A 55 -3.41 -15.39 10.59
CA ALA A 55 -3.21 -16.52 9.68
C ALA A 55 -1.74 -16.67 9.21
N ASN A 56 -0.98 -15.56 9.20
CA ASN A 56 0.41 -15.53 8.78
C ASN A 56 1.42 -15.46 9.95
N ASN A 57 0.95 -15.49 11.19
CA ASN A 57 1.75 -15.32 12.41
C ASN A 57 2.60 -14.03 12.39
N ILE A 58 2.03 -12.91 11.93
CA ILE A 58 2.71 -11.61 11.87
C ILE A 58 2.21 -10.71 13.00
N SER A 59 3.10 -10.33 13.91
CA SER A 59 2.80 -9.43 15.03
C SER A 59 3.78 -8.25 15.18
N ASN A 60 4.88 -8.25 14.44
CA ASN A 60 5.90 -7.21 14.44
C ASN A 60 6.62 -7.15 13.08
N LEU A 61 7.56 -6.20 12.92
CA LEU A 61 8.40 -6.06 11.72
C LEU A 61 7.62 -5.97 10.40
N ALA A 62 6.41 -5.42 10.43
CA ALA A 62 5.59 -5.26 9.26
C ALA A 62 5.11 -3.82 9.07
N LEU A 63 5.01 -3.44 7.80
CA LEU A 63 4.35 -2.21 7.36
C LEU A 63 2.89 -2.54 7.02
N ILE A 64 1.96 -1.74 7.53
CA ILE A 64 0.55 -1.84 7.12
C ILE A 64 0.30 -0.79 6.04
N THR A 65 -0.02 -1.22 4.83
CA THR A 65 -0.34 -0.34 3.71
C THR A 65 -1.86 -0.35 3.49
N VAL A 66 -2.45 0.82 3.27
CA VAL A 66 -3.92 0.98 3.14
C VAL A 66 -4.24 1.98 2.04
N GLY A 67 -5.03 1.56 1.06
CA GLY A 67 -5.59 2.43 0.02
C GLY A 67 -5.66 1.80 -1.37
N GLY A 68 -6.35 2.50 -2.27
CA GLY A 68 -6.62 2.03 -3.64
C GLY A 68 -5.38 1.79 -4.51
N PHE A 69 -4.21 2.32 -4.14
CA PHE A 69 -2.94 2.06 -4.84
C PHE A 69 -2.50 0.58 -4.79
N LEU A 70 -3.14 -0.24 -3.98
CA LEU A 70 -2.96 -1.70 -3.93
C LEU A 70 -3.89 -2.45 -4.89
N GLY A 71 -4.74 -1.74 -5.64
CA GLY A 71 -5.64 -2.32 -6.63
C GLY A 71 -4.95 -2.67 -7.95
N ASN A 72 -5.75 -2.97 -8.97
CA ASN A 72 -5.27 -3.37 -10.30
C ASN A 72 -5.12 -2.19 -11.28
N GLU A 73 -5.61 -1.01 -10.90
CA GLU A 73 -5.44 0.21 -11.68
C GLU A 73 -4.02 0.73 -11.48
N TYR A 74 -3.24 0.74 -12.56
CA TYR A 74 -1.86 1.21 -12.55
C TYR A 74 -1.68 2.31 -13.58
N GLU A 75 -1.22 3.47 -13.12
CA GLU A 75 -0.73 4.53 -13.96
C GLU A 75 0.76 4.73 -13.70
N ARG A 76 1.54 4.83 -14.78
CA ARG A 76 2.97 5.10 -14.66
C ARG A 76 3.17 6.50 -14.08
N SER A 77 4.00 6.60 -13.04
CA SER A 77 4.33 7.89 -12.44
C SER A 77 4.92 8.86 -13.46
N GLU A 78 4.32 10.04 -13.57
CA GLU A 78 4.82 11.14 -14.41
C GLU A 78 6.23 11.58 -14.03
N LEU A 79 6.63 11.39 -12.76
CA LEU A 79 8.00 11.67 -12.30
C LEU A 79 9.05 10.89 -13.11
N TYR A 80 8.73 9.70 -13.61
CA TYR A 80 9.63 8.87 -14.43
C TYR A 80 9.19 8.77 -15.90
N ASN A 81 8.21 9.58 -16.30
CA ASN A 81 7.79 9.67 -17.70
C ASN A 81 8.76 10.59 -18.47
N PRO A 82 9.50 10.07 -19.48
CA PRO A 82 10.41 10.90 -20.29
C PRO A 82 9.65 11.96 -21.12
N GLY A 83 8.35 11.79 -21.35
CA GLY A 83 7.48 12.77 -22.00
C GLY A 83 6.90 13.84 -21.06
N PHE A 84 7.26 13.82 -19.77
CA PHE A 84 6.79 14.78 -18.78
C PHE A 84 7.93 15.69 -18.29
N SER A 85 7.73 17.00 -18.48
CA SER A 85 8.59 18.02 -17.87
C SER A 85 8.12 18.31 -16.44
N HIS A 86 9.06 18.38 -15.51
CA HIS A 86 8.84 18.90 -14.16
C HIS A 86 9.89 19.96 -13.82
N GLY A 87 9.81 20.57 -12.64
CA GLY A 87 10.65 21.71 -12.25
C GLY A 87 12.18 21.49 -12.31
N PHE A 88 12.64 20.25 -12.47
CA PHE A 88 14.07 19.89 -12.49
C PHE A 88 14.47 19.02 -13.71
N ARG A 89 13.55 18.76 -14.65
CA ARG A 89 13.82 17.94 -15.84
C ARG A 89 12.90 18.34 -16.98
N GLN A 90 13.45 18.58 -18.16
CA GLN A 90 12.68 18.73 -19.39
C GLN A 90 12.34 17.35 -19.98
N ALA A 91 11.17 17.24 -20.59
CA ALA A 91 10.80 16.07 -21.37
C ALA A 91 11.82 15.86 -22.50
N SER A 92 12.23 14.61 -22.70
CA SER A 92 13.17 14.20 -23.74
C SER A 92 12.50 13.58 -24.97
N ILE A 93 11.21 13.25 -24.87
CA ILE A 93 10.39 12.74 -25.97
C ILE A 93 9.02 13.43 -25.97
N ALA A 94 8.32 13.41 -27.11
CA ALA A 94 6.93 13.84 -27.17
C ALA A 94 6.05 12.90 -26.33
N LYS A 95 5.07 13.45 -25.60
CA LYS A 95 4.15 12.66 -24.78
C LYS A 95 3.28 11.79 -25.71
N GLU A 96 3.36 10.47 -25.58
CA GLU A 96 2.37 9.58 -26.22
C GLU A 96 1.00 9.85 -25.61
N ALA A 97 -0.04 9.88 -26.46
CA ALA A 97 -1.41 9.98 -25.98
C ALA A 97 -1.72 8.76 -25.12
N ALA A 98 -2.18 8.98 -23.88
CA ALA A 98 -2.57 7.90 -22.98
C ALA A 98 -3.66 7.05 -23.64
N LYS A 99 -3.48 5.72 -23.61
CA LYS A 99 -4.44 4.73 -24.10
C LYS A 99 -5.47 4.41 -23.03
#